data_AF-A0A0M9EN91-F1
#
_entry.id   AF-A0A0M9EN91-F1
#
_cell.length_a   1.000
_cell.length_b   1.000
_cell.length_c   1.000
_cell.angle_alpha   90.00
_cell.angle_beta   90.00
_cell.angle_gamma   90.00
#
_symmetry.space_group_name_H-M   'P 1'
#
loop_
_entity.id
_entity.type
_entity.pdbx_description
1 polymer ?
#
loop_
_entity_poly.entity_id
_entity_poly.type
_entity_poly.pdbx_seq_one_letter_code
_entity_poly.pdbx_strand_id
1 'polypeptide(L)'
;MSIHIAAPFHSAVNYLQNFYQAFVMAKPPSLSSPLPESLAVLSKYTEKSLLGVLPVGRQRLWLLSVQLPWLLSFKVPGDRSLITFAQSQWRTHIDGTSDEDEEIRNISELFYLDLKRLEVEFLVTSKGMDEGSIPYMVMDPSNTAVSILI
;
A
#
# COMPACT_ATOMS: atom_id res chain seq x y z
N MET A 1 -18.08 4.50 -1.73
CA MET A 1 -17.24 3.41 -1.18
C MET A 1 -16.43 2.67 -2.24
N SER A 2 -17.01 2.33 -3.41
CA SER A 2 -16.31 1.57 -4.46
C SER A 2 -14.98 2.18 -4.91
N ILE A 3 -14.94 3.49 -5.20
CA ILE A 3 -13.71 4.20 -5.58
C ILE A 3 -12.67 4.15 -4.46
N HIS A 4 -13.10 4.32 -3.21
CA HIS A 4 -12.21 4.25 -2.05
C HIS A 4 -11.55 2.87 -1.91
N ILE A 5 -12.32 1.79 -2.05
CA ILE A 5 -11.78 0.42 -2.02
C ILE A 5 -10.80 0.21 -3.18
N ALA A 6 -11.18 0.65 -4.38
CA ALA A 6 -10.42 0.38 -5.58
C ALA A 6 -9.09 1.14 -5.66
N ALA A 7 -9.02 2.34 -5.08
CA ALA A 7 -7.88 3.23 -5.21
C ALA A 7 -7.07 3.37 -3.90
N PRO A 8 -7.45 4.26 -2.95
CA PRO A 8 -6.62 4.54 -1.78
C PRO A 8 -6.51 3.36 -0.81
N PHE A 9 -7.60 2.63 -0.55
CA PHE A 9 -7.56 1.51 0.40
C PHE A 9 -6.65 0.39 -0.10
N HIS A 10 -6.83 0.00 -1.36
CA HIS A 10 -5.97 -1.00 -1.99
C HIS A 10 -4.49 -0.59 -1.96
N SER A 11 -4.19 0.66 -2.33
CA SER A 11 -2.82 1.19 -2.27
C SER A 11 -2.24 1.11 -0.86
N ALA A 12 -3.01 1.51 0.16
CA ALA A 12 -2.61 1.48 1.57
C ALA A 12 -2.17 0.10 2.08
N VAL A 13 -2.87 -0.96 1.65
CA VAL A 13 -2.60 -2.34 2.11
C VAL A 13 -1.64 -3.13 1.23
N ASN A 14 -1.32 -2.62 0.04
CA ASN A 14 -0.52 -3.35 -0.95
C ASN A 14 0.89 -2.75 -1.18
N TYR A 15 1.02 -1.43 -1.25
CA TYR A 15 2.24 -0.78 -1.75
C TYR A 15 3.52 -1.12 -0.96
N LEU A 16 3.41 -1.26 0.36
CA LEU A 16 4.54 -1.60 1.24
C LEU A 16 4.64 -3.09 1.58
N GLN A 17 3.88 -3.97 0.93
CA GLN A 17 3.96 -5.40 1.22
C GLN A 17 5.39 -5.94 1.06
N ASN A 18 6.05 -5.60 -0.05
CA ASN A 18 7.44 -6.00 -0.26
C ASN A 18 8.39 -5.42 0.80
N PHE A 19 8.18 -4.17 1.23
CA PHE A 19 8.98 -3.58 2.31
C PHE A 19 8.84 -4.34 3.64
N TYR A 20 7.61 -4.73 4.01
CA TYR A 20 7.35 -5.39 5.28
C TYR A 20 7.56 -6.91 5.28
N GLN A 21 7.51 -7.57 4.12
CA GLN A 21 7.49 -9.05 4.02
C GLN A 21 8.70 -9.65 3.30
N ALA A 22 9.49 -8.87 2.54
CA ALA A 22 10.68 -9.40 1.87
C ALA A 22 11.74 -9.89 2.88
N PHE A 23 11.85 -9.22 4.04
CA PHE A 23 12.63 -9.75 5.16
C PHE A 23 11.77 -10.72 5.99
N VAL A 24 11.72 -11.97 5.54
CA VAL A 24 10.80 -13.02 6.04
C VAL A 24 10.83 -13.20 7.55
N MET A 25 11.98 -12.97 8.21
CA MET A 25 12.08 -13.12 9.67
C MET A 25 11.27 -12.07 10.44
N ALA A 26 11.07 -10.87 9.88
CA ALA A 26 10.27 -9.83 10.54
C ALA A 26 8.76 -10.10 10.45
N LYS A 27 8.29 -10.72 9.36
CA LYS A 27 6.87 -11.04 9.15
C LYS A 27 6.71 -12.37 8.40
N PRO A 28 6.97 -13.51 9.05
CA PRO A 28 6.87 -14.82 8.41
C PRO A 28 5.41 -15.15 8.08
N PRO A 29 5.12 -15.83 6.96
CA PRO A 29 3.74 -16.18 6.60
C PRO A 29 3.16 -17.31 7.46
N SER A 30 4.02 -18.10 8.09
CA SER A 30 3.65 -19.20 8.98
C SER A 30 4.80 -19.61 9.89
N LEU A 31 4.46 -20.36 10.94
CA LEU A 31 5.43 -21.02 11.81
C LEU A 31 5.81 -22.38 11.23
N SER A 32 7.09 -22.72 11.36
CA SER A 32 7.70 -23.96 10.87
C SER A 32 7.67 -25.10 11.89
N SER A 33 7.19 -24.83 13.10
CA SER A 33 7.03 -25.79 14.20
C SER A 33 5.71 -25.54 14.94
N PRO A 34 5.20 -26.52 15.70
CA PRO A 34 4.03 -26.34 16.55
C PRO A 34 4.21 -25.22 17.58
N LEU A 35 3.09 -24.66 18.03
CA LEU A 35 3.08 -23.75 19.17
C LEU A 35 3.53 -24.48 20.45
N PRO A 36 4.15 -23.78 21.42
CA PRO A 36 4.49 -24.38 22.70
C PRO A 36 3.24 -24.86 23.44
N GLU A 37 3.31 -26.03 24.06
CA GLU A 37 2.19 -26.66 24.77
C GLU A 37 1.80 -25.95 26.07
N SER A 38 2.66 -25.07 26.59
CA SER A 38 2.38 -24.28 27.80
C SER A 38 3.22 -23.01 27.88
N LEU A 39 2.77 -22.08 28.72
CA LEU A 39 3.52 -20.85 29.05
C LEU A 39 4.90 -21.14 29.65
N ALA A 40 5.03 -22.21 30.44
CA ALA A 40 6.30 -22.62 31.03
C ALA A 40 7.32 -23.06 29.97
N VAL A 41 6.86 -23.64 28.86
CA VAL A 41 7.71 -23.99 27.70
C VAL A 41 8.08 -22.72 26.93
N LEU A 42 7.12 -21.83 26.66
CA LEU A 42 7.35 -20.56 25.97
C LEU A 42 8.38 -19.67 26.70
N SER A 43 8.31 -19.60 28.03
CA SER A 43 9.20 -18.75 28.85
C SER A 43 10.66 -19.19 28.81
N LYS A 44 10.94 -20.40 28.33
CA LYS A 44 12.29 -20.97 28.17
C LYS A 44 12.81 -20.89 26.73
N TYR A 45 12.08 -20.26 25.82
CA TYR A 45 12.52 -20.13 24.43
C TYR A 45 13.83 -19.34 24.35
N THR A 46 14.70 -19.81 23.46
CA THR A 46 16.00 -19.18 23.16
C THR A 46 16.01 -18.71 21.71
N GLU A 47 17.09 -18.05 21.29
CA GLU A 47 17.32 -17.74 19.87
C GLU A 47 17.22 -18.99 18.99
N LYS A 48 17.78 -20.12 19.45
CA LYS A 48 17.67 -21.40 18.73
C LYS A 48 16.23 -21.87 18.59
N SER A 49 15.40 -21.68 19.63
CA SER A 49 13.97 -21.98 19.58
C SER A 49 13.26 -21.10 18.55
N LEU A 50 13.58 -19.80 18.51
CA LEU A 50 13.02 -18.84 17.55
C LEU A 50 13.42 -19.17 16.11
N LEU A 51 14.71 -19.39 15.85
CA LEU A 51 15.20 -19.74 14.52
C LEU A 51 14.63 -21.08 14.04
N GLY A 52 14.37 -22.02 14.94
CA GLY A 52 13.72 -23.30 14.62
C GLY A 52 12.27 -23.16 14.14
N VAL A 53 11.54 -22.15 14.62
CA VAL A 53 10.15 -21.89 14.19
C VAL A 53 10.05 -21.00 12.95
N LEU A 54 11.12 -20.28 12.60
CA LEU A 54 11.19 -19.49 11.37
C LEU A 54 11.53 -20.37 10.16
N PRO A 55 11.22 -19.94 8.92
CA PRO A 55 11.55 -20.70 7.72
C PRO A 55 13.04 -20.68 7.35
N VAL A 56 13.95 -20.56 8.32
CA VAL A 56 15.40 -20.56 8.11
C VAL A 56 15.83 -21.96 7.63
N GLY A 57 16.57 -22.02 6.53
CA GLY A 57 16.95 -23.29 5.88
C GLY A 57 15.81 -23.96 5.09
N ARG A 58 14.58 -23.42 5.11
CA ARG A 58 13.44 -23.90 4.31
C ARG A 58 13.33 -23.09 3.01
N GLN A 59 14.26 -23.32 2.09
CA GLN A 59 14.44 -22.52 0.87
C GLN A 59 13.14 -22.28 0.09
N ARG A 60 12.31 -23.32 -0.14
CA ARG A 60 11.05 -23.17 -0.87
C ARG A 60 10.06 -22.25 -0.16
N LEU A 61 9.90 -22.40 1.16
CA LEU A 61 8.99 -21.58 1.94
C LEU A 61 9.50 -20.13 1.97
N TRP A 62 10.80 -19.93 2.18
CA TRP A 62 11.41 -18.61 2.12
C TRP A 62 11.21 -17.95 0.75
N LEU A 63 11.50 -18.67 -0.33
CA LEU A 63 11.33 -18.16 -1.70
C LEU A 63 9.90 -17.71 -1.95
N LEU A 64 8.90 -18.53 -1.62
CA LEU A 64 7.49 -18.16 -1.79
C LEU A 64 7.08 -16.98 -0.90
N SER A 65 7.63 -16.89 0.31
CA SER A 65 7.36 -15.79 1.24
C SER A 65 7.79 -14.44 0.68
N VAL A 66 8.92 -14.40 -0.04
CA VAL A 66 9.43 -13.18 -0.69
C VAL A 66 8.77 -12.96 -2.05
N GLN A 67 8.50 -14.04 -2.79
CA GLN A 67 7.94 -13.93 -4.13
C GLN A 67 6.51 -13.38 -4.14
N LEU A 68 5.69 -13.76 -3.15
CA LEU A 68 4.31 -13.29 -3.05
C LEU A 68 4.21 -11.75 -3.00
N PRO A 69 4.83 -11.05 -2.02
CA PRO A 69 4.76 -9.59 -1.98
C PRO A 69 5.46 -8.95 -3.19
N TRP A 70 6.50 -9.56 -3.76
CA TRP A 70 7.12 -9.06 -5.00
C TRP A 70 6.14 -9.07 -6.18
N LEU A 71 5.38 -10.16 -6.34
CA LEU A 71 4.36 -10.28 -7.39
C LEU A 71 3.20 -9.29 -7.19
N LEU A 72 2.87 -8.95 -5.94
CA LEU A 72 1.75 -8.04 -5.64
C LEU A 72 2.18 -6.56 -5.61
N SER A 73 3.46 -6.27 -5.40
CA SER A 73 3.95 -4.88 -5.22
C SER A 73 4.43 -4.21 -6.52
N PHE A 74 3.99 -4.68 -7.69
CA PHE A 74 4.35 -4.00 -8.94
C PHE A 74 3.82 -2.56 -8.94
N LYS A 75 4.73 -1.61 -9.15
CA LYS A 75 4.38 -0.19 -9.14
C LYS A 75 3.39 0.09 -10.28
N VAL A 76 2.27 0.70 -9.93
CA VAL A 76 1.33 1.19 -10.93
C VAL A 76 1.99 2.32 -11.73
N PRO A 77 1.96 2.26 -13.06
CA PRO A 77 2.40 3.36 -13.91
C PRO A 77 1.75 4.70 -13.51
N GLY A 78 2.54 5.78 -13.44
CA GLY A 78 2.08 7.08 -12.90
C GLY A 78 0.95 7.75 -13.70
N ASP A 79 0.72 7.29 -14.93
CA ASP A 79 -0.42 7.66 -15.79
C ASP A 79 -1.76 7.08 -15.31
N ARG A 80 -1.76 6.19 -14.31
CA ARG A 80 -2.97 5.59 -13.71
C ARG A 80 -3.16 5.98 -12.25
N SER A 81 -2.95 7.25 -11.92
CA SER A 81 -3.21 7.82 -10.58
C SER A 81 -4.52 8.62 -10.51
N LEU A 82 -5.08 8.81 -9.31
CA LEU A 82 -6.32 9.59 -9.11
C LEU A 82 -6.20 11.02 -9.63
N ILE A 83 -5.00 11.61 -9.54
CA ILE A 83 -4.71 12.92 -10.11
C ILE A 83 -4.88 12.90 -11.63
N THR A 84 -4.31 11.90 -12.31
CA THR A 84 -4.44 11.75 -13.76
C THR A 84 -5.87 11.46 -14.17
N PHE A 85 -6.63 10.71 -13.37
CA PHE A 85 -8.06 10.49 -13.58
C PHE A 85 -8.85 11.81 -13.57
N ALA A 86 -8.69 12.64 -12.53
CA ALA A 86 -9.34 13.94 -12.44
C ALA A 86 -9.00 14.85 -13.65
N GLN A 87 -7.72 14.89 -14.04
CA GLN A 87 -7.28 15.64 -15.22
C GLN A 87 -7.87 15.09 -16.52
N SER A 88 -7.99 13.77 -16.65
CA SER A 88 -8.55 13.14 -17.85
C SER A 88 -10.05 13.43 -17.99
N GLN A 89 -10.81 13.37 -16.90
CA GLN A 89 -12.24 13.72 -16.90
C GLN A 89 -12.43 15.19 -17.28
N TRP A 90 -11.68 16.10 -16.66
CA TRP A 90 -11.73 17.53 -17.00
C TRP A 90 -11.43 17.79 -18.49
N ARG A 91 -10.40 17.15 -19.04
CA ARG A 91 -10.02 17.30 -20.46
C ARG A 91 -11.07 16.77 -21.42
N THR A 92 -11.69 15.63 -21.12
CA THR A 92 -12.72 15.03 -22.00
C THR A 92 -13.96 15.92 -22.13
N HIS A 93 -14.28 16.69 -21.10
CA HIS A 93 -15.48 17.55 -21.04
C HIS A 93 -15.19 19.03 -21.30
N ILE A 94 -13.98 19.38 -21.79
CA ILE A 94 -13.63 20.79 -22.03
C ILE A 94 -14.38 21.42 -23.21
N ASP A 95 -14.57 20.64 -24.28
CA ASP A 95 -15.23 21.08 -25.52
C ASP A 95 -16.75 20.83 -25.50
N GLY A 96 -17.25 20.20 -24.43
CA GLY A 96 -18.67 19.92 -24.24
C GLY A 96 -19.45 21.19 -23.88
N THR A 97 -20.61 21.36 -24.51
CA THR A 97 -21.49 22.52 -24.32
C THR A 97 -22.77 22.18 -23.55
N SER A 98 -22.90 20.95 -23.05
CA SER A 98 -24.05 20.58 -22.23
C SER A 98 -23.85 21.01 -20.78
N ASP A 99 -24.95 21.22 -20.06
CA ASP A 99 -24.91 21.53 -18.63
C ASP A 99 -24.20 20.42 -17.82
N GLU A 100 -24.33 19.16 -18.26
CA GLU A 100 -23.62 18.00 -17.68
C GLU A 100 -22.10 18.09 -17.87
N ASP A 101 -21.63 18.51 -19.05
CA ASP A 101 -20.20 18.68 -19.32
C ASP A 101 -19.58 19.76 -18.43
N GLU A 102 -20.31 20.87 -18.22
CA GLU A 102 -19.89 21.94 -17.32
C GLU A 102 -19.83 21.47 -15.86
N GLU A 103 -20.84 20.71 -15.40
CA GLU A 103 -20.85 20.16 -14.05
C GLU A 103 -19.68 19.18 -13.83
N ILE A 104 -19.46 18.24 -14.75
CA ILE A 104 -18.36 17.27 -14.67
C ILE A 104 -17.01 17.98 -14.66
N ARG A 105 -16.83 19.02 -15.48
CA ARG A 105 -15.61 19.82 -15.52
C ARG A 105 -15.35 20.50 -14.18
N ASN A 106 -16.35 21.16 -13.61
CA ASN A 106 -16.22 21.86 -12.33
C ASN A 106 -15.89 20.88 -11.18
N ILE A 107 -16.58 19.74 -11.11
CA ILE A 107 -16.31 18.70 -10.11
C ILE A 107 -14.91 18.12 -10.27
N SER A 108 -14.47 17.86 -11.52
CA SER A 108 -13.15 17.30 -11.81
C SER A 108 -12.02 18.25 -11.42
N GLU A 109 -12.21 19.56 -11.64
CA GLU A 109 -11.27 20.60 -11.22
C GLU A 109 -11.17 20.68 -9.69
N LEU A 110 -12.30 20.72 -8.99
CA LEU A 110 -12.34 20.71 -7.53
C LEU A 110 -11.65 19.47 -6.96
N PHE A 111 -11.96 18.30 -7.52
CA PHE A 111 -11.35 17.04 -7.10
C PHE A 111 -9.82 17.05 -7.30
N TYR A 112 -9.33 17.56 -8.43
CA TYR A 112 -7.90 17.72 -8.67
C TYR A 112 -7.22 18.62 -7.63
N LEU A 113 -7.81 19.78 -7.34
CA LEU A 113 -7.27 20.74 -6.38
C LEU A 113 -7.23 20.15 -4.96
N ASP A 114 -8.27 19.43 -4.57
CA ASP A 114 -8.32 18.77 -3.25
C ASP A 114 -7.30 17.63 -3.15
N LEU A 115 -7.09 16.84 -4.22
CA LEU A 115 -6.01 15.86 -4.26
C LEU A 115 -4.63 16.51 -4.12
N LYS A 116 -4.41 17.68 -4.73
CA LYS A 116 -3.15 18.43 -4.57
C LYS A 116 -2.93 18.98 -3.17
N ARG A 117 -4.00 19.39 -2.48
CA ARG A 117 -3.92 19.75 -1.06
C ARG A 117 -3.58 18.54 -0.20
N LEU A 118 -4.20 17.39 -0.47
CA LEU A 118 -3.93 16.15 0.25
C LEU A 118 -2.49 15.65 0.07
N GLU A 119 -1.89 15.82 -1.10
CA GLU A 119 -0.47 15.51 -1.34
C GLU A 119 0.44 16.24 -0.34
N VAL A 120 0.17 17.52 -0.06
CA VAL A 120 0.91 18.31 0.93
C VAL A 120 0.59 17.84 2.35
N GLU A 121 -0.68 17.64 2.66
CA GLU A 121 -1.12 17.24 4.00
C GLU A 121 -0.51 15.89 4.43
N PHE A 122 -0.49 14.90 3.53
CA PHE A 122 0.12 13.60 3.82
C PHE A 122 1.62 13.70 4.01
N LEU A 123 2.31 14.55 3.24
CA LEU A 123 3.74 14.78 3.43
C LEU A 123 4.03 15.44 4.79
N VAL A 124 3.26 16.46 5.18
CA VAL A 124 3.41 17.14 6.47
C VAL A 124 3.11 16.19 7.62
N THR A 125 2.01 15.44 7.53
CA THR A 125 1.63 14.43 8.53
C THR A 125 2.72 13.37 8.70
N SER A 126 3.25 12.84 7.59
CA SER A 126 4.33 11.85 7.59
C SER A 126 5.62 12.38 8.24
N LYS A 127 5.94 13.67 8.03
CA LYS A 127 7.07 14.34 8.68
C LYS A 127 6.86 14.67 10.16
N GLY A 128 5.60 14.77 10.60
CA GLY A 128 5.22 15.01 11.98
C GLY A 128 5.21 13.76 12.87
N MET A 129 5.54 12.58 12.31
CA MET A 129 5.66 11.34 13.06
C MET A 129 6.88 11.36 14.00
N ASP A 130 6.84 10.54 15.06
CA ASP A 130 7.90 10.44 16.05
C ASP A 130 9.28 10.15 15.41
N GLU A 131 10.34 10.69 16.00
CA GLU A 131 11.71 10.48 15.53
C GLU A 131 12.05 8.99 15.45
N GLY A 132 12.64 8.57 14.31
CA GLY A 132 12.93 7.17 14.03
C GLY A 132 11.80 6.39 13.35
N SER A 133 10.62 7.01 13.16
CA SER A 133 9.54 6.43 12.37
C SER A 133 9.89 6.37 10.88
N ILE A 134 9.39 5.33 10.21
CA ILE A 134 9.53 5.20 8.76
C ILE A 134 8.46 6.09 8.09
N PRO A 135 8.82 7.01 7.18
CA PRO A 135 7.86 7.90 6.53
C PRO A 135 6.74 7.13 5.83
N TYR A 136 5.50 7.52 6.08
CA TYR A 136 4.32 6.92 5.45
C TYR A 136 3.88 7.72 4.22
N MET A 137 4.33 7.28 3.04
CA MET A 137 4.07 7.95 1.76
C MET A 137 3.06 7.20 0.86
N VAL A 138 2.40 6.18 1.38
CA VAL A 138 1.55 5.28 0.59
C VAL A 138 0.29 5.96 0.07
N MET A 139 -0.24 6.90 0.85
CA MET A 139 -1.48 7.62 0.53
C MET A 139 -1.26 8.83 -0.37
N ASP A 140 -0.02 9.09 -0.80
CA ASP A 140 0.29 10.15 -1.75
C ASP A 140 -0.60 9.99 -3.02
N PRO A 141 -1.45 10.96 -3.36
CA PRO A 141 -2.34 10.89 -4.52
C PRO A 141 -1.61 10.73 -5.85
N SER A 142 -0.33 11.13 -5.93
CA SER A 142 0.53 10.91 -7.09
C SER A 142 0.97 9.45 -7.23
N ASN A 143 0.98 8.67 -6.15
CA ASN A 143 1.31 7.24 -6.12
C ASN A 143 0.08 6.33 -5.98
N THR A 144 -1.08 6.88 -5.61
CA THR A 144 -2.33 6.13 -5.44
C THR A 144 -2.91 5.75 -6.80
N ALA A 145 -3.05 4.45 -7.05
CA ALA A 145 -3.65 3.93 -8.28
C ALA A 145 -5.14 4.31 -8.40
N VAL A 146 -5.66 4.50 -9.61
CA VAL A 146 -7.10 4.77 -9.87
C VAL A 146 -7.98 3.54 -9.58
N SER A 147 -7.39 2.34 -9.61
CA SER A 147 -8.11 1.08 -9.42
C SER A 147 -7.15 -0.03 -8.97
N ILE A 148 -7.71 -1.18 -8.59
CA ILE A 148 -6.98 -2.41 -8.27
C ILE A 148 -6.48 -3.01 -9.59
N LEU A 149 -5.17 -2.93 -9.81
CA LEU A 149 -4.52 -3.48 -11.00
C LEU A 149 -3.74 -4.77 -10.72
N ILE A 150 -3.43 -5.03 -9.45
CA ILE A 150 -2.79 -6.25 -8.94
C ILE A 150 -2.99 -6.36 -7.44
#